data_AF-A0A254NHT7-F1
#
_entry.id   AF-A0A254NHT7-F1
#
_cell.length_a   1.000
_cell.length_b   1.000
_cell.length_c   1.000
_cell.angle_alpha   90.00
_cell.angle_beta   90.00
_cell.angle_gamma   90.00
#
_symmetry.space_group_name_H-M   'P 1'
#
loop_
_entity.id
_entity.type
_entity.pdbx_description
1 polymer ?
#
loop_
_entity_poly.entity_id
_entity_poly.type
_entity_poly.pdbx_seq_one_letter_code
_entity_poly.pdbx_strand_id
1 'polypeptide(L)'
;MNILIIADDRCVTETVRKTVYQCEPSCTIFEASSPREALRLMRSAYMNIVFSEIHMHEMNGLAFVEAHKQLFARNCWIAVSEFKSFHDIKKAIQLGGRDYLLKPVEEPVLHGLLEGLIHEENAYWQGGYGYDSCACCH
;
A
#
# COMPACT_ATOMS: atom_id res chain seq x y z
N MET A 1 -3.53 8.15 -14.27
CA MET A 1 -3.20 7.85 -12.86
C MET A 1 -1.94 7.00 -12.81
N ASN A 2 -0.93 7.37 -12.02
CA ASN A 2 0.34 6.65 -11.92
C ASN A 2 0.36 5.79 -10.64
N ILE A 3 0.63 4.50 -10.80
CA ILE A 3 0.66 3.54 -9.68
C ILE A 3 2.02 2.85 -9.67
N LEU A 4 2.68 2.81 -8.52
CA LEU A 4 3.97 2.14 -8.35
C LEU A 4 3.79 0.89 -7.51
N ILE A 5 4.31 -0.23 -7.99
CA ILE A 5 4.39 -1.51 -7.26
C ILE A 5 5.86 -1.76 -6.93
N ILE A 6 6.18 -1.85 -5.65
CA ILE A 6 7.52 -2.17 -5.14
C ILE A 6 7.47 -3.57 -4.52
N ALA A 7 7.83 -4.58 -5.30
CA ALA A 7 7.75 -5.98 -4.91
C ALA A 7 8.76 -6.83 -5.69
N ASP A 8 9.35 -7.84 -5.06
CA ASP A 8 10.09 -8.91 -5.72
C ASP A 8 9.22 -10.16 -5.95
N ASP A 9 8.05 -10.23 -5.30
CA ASP A 9 7.04 -11.26 -5.51
C ASP A 9 6.22 -11.01 -6.80
N ARG A 10 6.36 -11.95 -7.75
CA ARG A 10 5.64 -11.92 -9.03
C ARG A 10 4.14 -12.12 -8.87
N CYS A 11 3.70 -12.89 -7.87
CA CYS A 11 2.29 -13.11 -7.59
C CYS A 11 1.62 -11.81 -7.14
N VAL A 12 2.26 -11.09 -6.22
CA VAL A 12 1.78 -9.77 -5.77
C VAL A 12 1.73 -8.78 -6.92
N THR A 13 2.81 -8.71 -7.70
CA THR A 13 2.89 -7.79 -8.85
C THR A 13 1.77 -8.08 -9.85
N GLU A 14 1.55 -9.34 -10.22
CA GLU A 14 0.53 -9.74 -11.19
C GLU A 14 -0.88 -9.51 -10.69
N THR A 15 -1.19 -9.89 -9.44
CA THR A 15 -2.50 -9.64 -8.83
C THR A 15 -2.78 -8.15 -8.77
N VAL A 16 -1.85 -7.33 -8.25
CA VAL A 16 -2.05 -5.89 -8.14
C VAL A 16 -2.24 -5.28 -9.52
N ARG A 17 -1.39 -5.64 -10.50
CA ARG A 17 -1.49 -5.15 -11.87
C ARG A 17 -2.84 -5.48 -12.51
N LYS A 18 -3.29 -6.73 -12.38
CA LYS A 18 -4.58 -7.18 -12.93
C LYS A 18 -5.75 -6.44 -12.31
N THR A 19 -5.82 -6.37 -10.98
CA THR A 19 -6.94 -5.72 -10.28
C THR A 19 -6.96 -4.22 -10.54
N VAL A 20 -5.79 -3.56 -10.55
CA VAL A 20 -5.68 -2.14 -10.89
C VAL A 20 -6.20 -1.86 -12.29
N TYR A 21 -5.85 -2.66 -13.30
CA TYR A 21 -6.36 -2.46 -14.66
C TYR A 21 -7.87 -2.71 -14.79
N GLN A 22 -8.46 -3.54 -13.92
CA GLN A 22 -9.91 -3.73 -13.87
C GLN A 22 -10.62 -2.50 -13.32
N CYS A 23 -10.07 -1.87 -12.27
CA CYS A 23 -10.66 -0.67 -11.66
C CYS A 23 -10.40 0.60 -12.47
N GLU A 24 -9.17 0.79 -12.98
CA GLU A 24 -8.76 2.00 -13.70
C GLU A 24 -7.95 1.64 -14.96
N PRO A 25 -8.62 1.35 -16.09
CA PRO A 25 -7.95 0.95 -17.33
C PRO A 25 -7.01 2.01 -17.92
N SER A 26 -7.17 3.29 -17.56
CA SER A 26 -6.32 4.40 -18.05
C SER A 26 -5.08 4.66 -17.19
N CYS A 27 -4.84 3.86 -16.15
CA CYS A 27 -3.67 4.00 -15.31
C CYS A 27 -2.36 3.63 -16.03
N THR A 28 -1.26 4.15 -15.51
CA THR A 28 0.10 3.73 -15.85
C THR A 28 0.69 3.06 -14.64
N ILE A 29 1.10 1.80 -14.81
CA ILE A 29 1.70 0.99 -13.75
C ILE A 29 3.22 0.98 -13.93
N PHE A 30 3.90 1.31 -12.85
CA PHE A 30 5.35 1.23 -12.71
C PHE A 30 5.69 0.09 -11.75
N GLU A 31 6.72 -0.68 -12.07
CA GLU A 31 7.19 -1.77 -11.23
C GLU A 31 8.63 -1.48 -10.80
N ALA A 32 8.95 -1.80 -9.55
CA ALA A 32 10.28 -1.74 -9.00
C ALA A 32 10.55 -2.98 -8.15
N SER A 33 11.60 -3.71 -8.48
CA SER A 33 12.05 -4.85 -7.66
C SER A 33 13.13 -4.46 -6.65
N SER A 34 13.58 -3.21 -6.68
CA SER A 34 14.64 -2.71 -5.81
C SER A 34 14.38 -1.29 -5.31
N PRO A 35 15.02 -0.88 -4.19
CA PRO A 35 14.86 0.46 -3.62
C PRO A 35 15.35 1.55 -4.57
N ARG A 36 16.46 1.26 -5.26
CA ARG A 36 17.10 2.17 -6.20
C ARG A 36 16.19 2.45 -7.38
N GLU A 37 15.54 1.42 -7.91
CA GLU A 37 14.57 1.57 -8.99
C GLU A 37 13.33 2.34 -8.53
N ALA A 38 12.78 2.02 -7.36
CA ALA A 38 11.66 2.75 -6.79
C ALA A 38 11.97 4.25 -6.65
N LEU A 39 13.13 4.61 -6.09
CA LEU A 39 13.55 6.02 -5.98
C LEU A 39 13.71 6.71 -7.32
N ARG A 40 14.27 6.02 -8.32
CA ARG A 40 14.41 6.56 -9.68
C ARG A 40 13.04 6.90 -10.25
N LEU A 41 12.07 5.99 -10.13
CA LEU A 41 10.72 6.15 -10.64
C LEU A 41 9.96 7.27 -9.90
N MET A 42 9.99 7.27 -8.56
CA MET A 42 9.34 8.29 -7.73
C MET A 42 9.93 9.69 -7.91
N ARG A 43 11.17 9.81 -8.39
CA ARG A 43 11.77 11.11 -8.75
C ARG A 43 11.42 11.55 -10.17
N SER A 44 11.20 10.60 -11.08
CA SER A 44 10.86 10.90 -12.48
C SER A 44 9.39 11.24 -12.69
N ALA A 45 8.50 10.75 -11.83
CA ALA A 45 7.07 10.99 -11.92
C ALA A 45 6.43 10.97 -10.53
N TYR A 46 5.34 11.72 -10.39
CA TYR A 46 4.48 11.64 -9.21
C TYR A 46 3.66 10.34 -9.23
N MET A 47 3.57 9.66 -8.08
CA MET A 47 2.84 8.40 -7.93
C MET A 47 1.58 8.65 -7.12
N ASN A 48 0.41 8.38 -7.69
CA ASN A 48 -0.86 8.53 -7.00
C ASN A 48 -0.98 7.48 -5.87
N ILE A 49 -0.70 6.22 -6.20
CA ILE A 49 -0.70 5.10 -5.25
C ILE A 49 0.65 4.38 -5.33
N VAL A 50 1.17 3.98 -4.16
CA VAL A 50 2.37 3.15 -4.05
C VAL A 50 2.03 1.91 -3.23
N PHE A 51 2.16 0.74 -3.83
CA PHE A 51 2.17 -0.54 -3.13
C PHE A 51 3.62 -0.90 -2.83
N SER A 52 3.95 -1.28 -1.58
CA SER A 52 5.30 -1.72 -1.25
C SER A 52 5.27 -2.93 -0.33
N GLU A 53 6.03 -3.95 -0.67
CA GLU A 53 6.28 -5.05 0.25
C GLU A 53 7.12 -4.60 1.44
N ILE A 54 6.78 -5.09 2.62
CA ILE A 54 7.56 -4.83 3.84
C ILE A 54 8.84 -5.66 3.85
N HIS A 55 8.76 -6.90 3.40
CA HIS A 55 9.87 -7.85 3.43
C HIS A 55 10.23 -8.20 1.98
N MET A 56 11.22 -7.51 1.43
CA MET A 56 11.85 -7.84 0.15
C MET A 56 13.25 -8.40 0.41
N HIS A 57 13.78 -9.23 -0.51
CA HIS A 57 15.10 -9.84 -0.36
C HIS A 57 16.23 -8.81 -0.16
N GLU A 58 16.15 -7.67 -0.84
CA GLU A 58 17.19 -6.63 -0.79
C GLU A 58 16.90 -5.51 0.23
N MET A 59 15.70 -5.44 0.80
CA MET A 59 15.30 -4.31 1.63
C MET A 59 14.07 -4.58 2.52
N ASN A 60 14.07 -3.96 3.70
CA ASN A 60 12.86 -3.76 4.49
C ASN A 60 12.09 -2.50 4.04
N GLY A 61 10.88 -2.67 3.51
CA GLY A 61 10.04 -1.60 2.99
C GLY A 61 9.64 -0.54 4.03
N LEU A 62 9.52 -0.90 5.32
CA LEU A 62 9.27 0.10 6.37
C LEU A 62 10.47 1.01 6.58
N ALA A 63 11.68 0.43 6.61
CA ALA A 63 12.92 1.20 6.71
C ALA A 63 13.10 2.11 5.48
N PHE A 64 12.71 1.63 4.29
CA PHE A 64 12.74 2.42 3.06
C PHE A 64 11.88 3.67 3.13
N VAL A 65 10.62 3.48 3.54
CA VAL A 65 9.63 4.55 3.66
C VAL A 65 10.07 5.53 4.74
N GLU A 66 10.60 5.04 5.86
CA GLU A 66 11.14 5.88 6.93
C GLU A 66 12.27 6.78 6.45
N ALA A 67 13.25 6.22 5.72
CA ALA A 67 14.37 6.98 5.17
C ALA A 67 13.94 8.01 4.11
N HIS A 68 12.80 7.79 3.45
CA HIS A 68 12.29 8.62 2.36
C HIS A 68 10.92 9.23 2.67
N LYS A 69 10.62 9.47 3.95
CA LYS A 69 9.29 9.87 4.42
C LYS A 69 8.69 11.04 3.66
N GLN A 70 9.50 12.02 3.26
CA GLN A 70 9.03 13.18 2.50
C GLN A 70 8.54 12.82 1.08
N LEU A 71 9.14 11.82 0.43
CA LEU A 71 8.68 11.33 -0.87
C LEU A 71 7.38 10.56 -0.72
N PHE A 72 7.27 9.71 0.30
CA PHE A 72 6.07 8.90 0.55
C PHE A 72 4.90 9.70 1.11
N ALA A 73 5.14 10.76 1.89
CA ALA A 73 4.09 11.63 2.45
C ALA A 73 3.25 12.34 1.38
N ARG A 74 3.72 12.37 0.13
CA ARG A 74 3.00 12.94 -1.01
C ARG A 74 2.14 11.91 -1.75
N ASN A 75 2.24 10.62 -1.45
CA ASN A 75 1.58 9.56 -2.19
C ASN A 75 0.62 8.77 -1.29
N CYS A 76 -0.38 8.11 -1.87
CA CYS A 76 -1.19 7.11 -1.15
C CYS A 76 -0.39 5.81 -1.03
N TRP A 77 0.26 5.57 0.11
CA TRP A 77 1.09 4.39 0.30
C TRP A 77 0.33 3.25 0.99
N ILE A 78 0.40 2.05 0.42
CA ILE A 78 -0.21 0.81 0.92
C ILE A 78 0.91 -0.21 1.15
N ALA A 79 0.97 -0.76 2.37
CA ALA A 79 1.94 -1.79 2.72
C ALA A 79 1.41 -3.18 2.33
N VAL A 80 2.28 -4.07 1.85
CA VAL A 80 1.96 -5.47 1.53
C VAL A 80 2.89 -6.38 2.34
N SER A 81 2.37 -7.43 2.96
CA SER A 81 3.19 -8.30 3.81
C SER A 81 2.63 -9.72 3.94
N GLU A 82 3.51 -10.69 4.14
CA GLU A 82 3.14 -12.07 4.48
C GLU A 82 2.70 -12.22 5.94
N PHE A 83 3.12 -11.30 6.81
CA PHE A 83 2.95 -11.45 8.26
C PHE A 83 1.86 -10.53 8.81
N LYS A 84 1.03 -11.07 9.71
CA LYS A 84 0.18 -10.30 10.63
C LYS A 84 0.97 -9.84 11.86
N SER A 85 2.06 -9.12 11.64
CA SER A 85 2.87 -8.56 12.72
C SER A 85 2.25 -7.25 13.22
N PHE A 86 1.82 -7.22 14.48
CA PHE A 86 1.33 -5.98 15.10
C PHE A 86 2.40 -4.87 15.04
N HIS A 87 3.68 -5.25 15.14
CA HIS A 87 4.79 -4.31 15.04
C HIS A 87 4.85 -3.66 13.64
N ASP A 88 4.78 -4.47 12.59
CA ASP A 88 4.88 -4.00 11.20
C ASP A 88 3.68 -3.13 10.83
N ILE A 89 2.47 -3.56 11.21
CA ILE A 89 1.23 -2.80 11.02
C ILE A 89 1.32 -1.46 11.75
N LYS A 90 1.70 -1.46 13.03
CA LYS A 90 1.84 -0.22 13.82
C LYS A 90 2.86 0.72 13.19
N LYS A 91 4.00 0.19 12.74
CA LYS A 91 5.04 1.01 12.10
C LYS A 91 4.56 1.58 10.76
N ALA A 92 3.87 0.80 9.93
CA ALA A 92 3.30 1.28 8.66
C ALA A 92 2.35 2.45 8.89
N ILE A 93 1.44 2.33 9.87
CA ILE A 93 0.51 3.41 10.26
C ILE A 93 1.29 4.65 10.72
N GLN A 94 2.29 4.50 11.59
CA GLN A 94 3.12 5.62 12.07
C GLN A 94 3.90 6.34 10.95
N LEU A 95 4.23 5.62 9.88
CA LEU A 95 4.90 6.17 8.71
C LEU A 95 3.92 6.83 7.71
N GLY A 96 2.61 6.77 7.97
CA GLY A 96 1.58 7.36 7.12
C GLY A 96 1.00 6.42 6.07
N GLY A 97 1.16 5.10 6.25
CA GLY A 97 0.51 4.10 5.43
C GLY A 97 -1.01 4.26 5.48
N ARG A 98 -1.64 4.20 4.31
CA ARG A 98 -3.08 4.34 4.13
C ARG A 98 -3.80 3.04 4.37
N ASP A 99 -3.19 1.92 3.97
CA ASP A 99 -3.71 0.58 4.24
C ASP A 99 -2.58 -0.46 4.31
N TYR A 100 -2.94 -1.68 4.71
CA TYR A 100 -2.08 -2.83 4.88
C TYR A 100 -2.76 -4.09 4.29
N LEU A 101 -2.17 -4.64 3.24
CA LEU A 101 -2.63 -5.87 2.59
C LEU A 101 -1.80 -7.06 3.05
N LEU A 102 -2.50 -8.15 3.39
CA LEU A 102 -1.86 -9.43 3.69
C LEU A 102 -1.74 -10.29 2.44
N LYS A 103 -0.63 -11.02 2.29
CA LYS A 103 -0.52 -12.08 1.29
C LYS A 103 -1.27 -13.36 1.75
N PRO A 104 -1.85 -14.15 0.82
CA PRO A 104 -1.99 -13.84 -0.60
C PRO A 104 -2.91 -12.64 -0.79
N VAL A 105 -2.55 -11.72 -1.70
CA VAL A 105 -3.39 -10.55 -1.98
C VAL A 105 -4.65 -11.06 -2.67
N GLU A 106 -5.79 -10.92 -2.01
CA GLU A 106 -7.07 -11.37 -2.54
C GLU A 106 -7.65 -10.30 -3.47
N GLU A 107 -7.94 -10.66 -4.73
CA GLU A 107 -8.51 -9.75 -5.73
C GLU A 107 -9.75 -8.97 -5.22
N PRO A 108 -10.74 -9.59 -4.53
CA PRO A 108 -11.90 -8.85 -4.03
C PRO A 108 -11.56 -7.79 -2.99
N VAL A 109 -10.59 -8.07 -2.12
CA VAL A 109 -10.14 -7.13 -1.08
C VAL A 109 -9.43 -5.95 -1.71
N LEU A 110 -8.51 -6.22 -2.65
CA LEU A 110 -7.80 -5.18 -3.37
C LEU A 110 -8.75 -4.34 -4.25
N HIS A 111 -9.74 -4.96 -4.88
CA HIS A 111 -10.74 -4.25 -5.68
C HIS A 111 -11.53 -3.25 -4.83
N GLY A 112 -12.07 -3.69 -3.68
CA GLY A 112 -12.81 -2.79 -2.79
C GLY A 112 -11.95 -1.64 -2.25
N LEU A 113 -10.68 -1.93 -1.91
CA LEU A 113 -9.72 -0.89 -1.52
C LEU A 113 -9.51 0.13 -2.66
N LEU A 114 -9.29 -0.35 -3.88
CA LEU A 114 -9.05 0.50 -5.04
C LEU A 114 -10.28 1.33 -5.42
N GLU A 115 -11.48 0.76 -5.36
CA GLU A 115 -12.72 1.51 -5.58
C GLU A 115 -12.84 2.69 -4.61
N GLY A 116 -12.58 2.45 -3.31
CA GLY A 116 -12.57 3.52 -2.31
C GLY A 116 -11.48 4.57 -2.56
N LEU A 117 -10.29 4.17 -2.99
CA LEU A 117 -9.18 5.10 -3.22
C LEU A 117 -9.28 5.88 -4.54
N ILE A 118 -9.86 5.30 -5.60
CA ILE A 118 -9.94 5.89 -6.93
C ILE A 118 -11.22 6.70 -7.11
N HIS A 119 -12.36 6.21 -6.58
CA HIS A 119 -13.66 6.82 -6.83
C HIS A 119 -14.15 7.70 -5.69
N GLU A 120 -13.66 7.55 -4.46
CA GLU A 120 -14.02 8.42 -3.34
C GLU A 120 -12.89 9.42 -3.00
N GLU A 121 -12.82 10.52 -3.75
CA GLU A 121 -12.07 11.71 -3.31
C GLU A 121 -12.80 12.50 -2.20
N ASN A 122 -13.89 11.96 -1.59
CA ASN A 122 -14.82 12.73 -0.77
C ASN A 122 -15.53 12.03 0.42
N ALA A 123 -15.06 10.89 0.92
CA ALA A 123 -15.60 10.32 2.16
C ALA A 123 -14.55 10.32 3.27
N TYR A 124 -14.85 11.05 4.34
CA TYR A 124 -14.09 11.08 5.57
C TYR A 124 -13.90 9.66 6.13
N TRP A 125 -12.69 9.10 6.01
CA TRP A 125 -12.25 8.05 6.92
C TRP A 125 -12.12 8.66 8.31
N GLN A 126 -13.14 8.47 9.15
CA GLN A 126 -12.97 8.54 10.58
C GLN A 126 -11.99 7.42 10.96
N GLY A 127 -10.75 7.80 11.21
CA GLY A 127 -9.85 6.96 11.98
C GLY A 127 -10.51 6.59 13.30
N GLY A 128 -10.51 5.31 13.62
CA GLY A 128 -11.07 4.85 14.89
C GLY A 128 -11.06 3.34 14.94
N TYR A 129 -10.09 2.80 15.66
CA TYR A 129 -10.26 1.52 16.31
C TYR A 129 -11.63 1.51 17.00
N GLY A 130 -12.55 0.67 16.51
CA GLY A 130 -13.74 0.30 17.25
C GLY A 130 -13.30 -0.48 18.50
N TYR A 131 -13.10 0.23 19.61
CA TYR A 131 -13.51 -0.31 20.89
C TYR A 131 -15.03 -0.28 20.88
N ASP A 132 -15.63 -1.33 20.30
CA ASP A 132 -16.98 -1.67 20.69
C ASP A 132 -16.95 -1.93 22.20
N SER A 133 -17.69 -1.09 22.89
CA SER A 133 -18.02 -1.18 24.30
C SER A 133 -18.19 -2.64 24.72
N CYS A 134 -17.30 -3.09 25.62
CA CYS A 134 -17.55 -4.24 26.46
C CYS A 134 -18.86 -4.00 27.23
N ALA A 135 -19.95 -4.56 26.73
CA ALA A 135 -21.24 -4.64 27.40
C ALA A 135 -21.37 -5.97 28.16
N CYS A 136 -20.28 -6.42 28.79
CA CYS A 136 -20.25 -7.62 29.65
C CYS A 136 -19.61 -7.30 30.99
N CYS A 137 -20.19 -6.35 31.73
CA CYS A 137 -20.06 -6.23 33.18
C CYS A 137 -21.41 -5.74 33.72
N HIS A 138 -22.32 -6.67 33.99
CA HIS A 138 -23.34 -6.59 35.02
C HIS A 138 -23.21 -7.85 35.87
#